data_AF-A0A8R2RA13-F1
#
_entry.id   AF-A0A8R2RA13-F1
#
_cell.length_a   1.000
_cell.length_b   1.000
_cell.length_c   1.000
_cell.angle_alpha   90.00
_cell.angle_beta   90.00
_cell.angle_gamma   90.00
#
_symmetry.space_group_name_H-M   'P 1'
#
loop_
_entity.id
_entity.type
_entity.pdbx_description
1 polymer ?
#
loop_
_entity_poly.entity_id
_entity_poly.type
_entity_poly.pdbx_seq_one_letter_code
_entity_poly.pdbx_strand_id
1 'polypeptide(L)'
;MTWDITTDFEYVVTKKLPPRICFGTGLARDVLPIKGPCIYSKNGLGSKVPRWKTKHEYQPPAREVPPEKPAEQNCAPFNSTSKRKGIFKTTSCPAPCDYCPEYRKRQMKFAYSFSGKKVLKCAVQIKCVPYNLDACGFCGCSCSAQGDYWQYENRIFLCRKHYARLFRHCLAKFQGAKLAEFKSVRDCFFAHSHNSCKAALKIMKSEDIEKKLRKEAYLDLYFPQRRFCNE
;
A
#
# COMPACT_ATOMS: atom_id res chain seq x y z
N MET A 1 -26.19 4.59 -17.89
CA MET A 1 -26.48 5.30 -16.62
C MET A 1 -25.57 4.75 -15.54
N THR A 2 -24.40 5.37 -15.39
CA THR A 2 -23.38 5.02 -14.42
C THR A 2 -23.80 5.53 -13.04
N TRP A 3 -24.20 4.62 -12.15
CA TRP A 3 -24.44 4.93 -10.74
C TRP A 3 -23.10 5.19 -10.05
N ASP A 4 -22.56 6.40 -10.18
CA ASP A 4 -21.33 6.84 -9.53
C ASP A 4 -21.69 7.22 -8.08
N ILE A 5 -21.55 6.26 -7.14
CA ILE A 5 -21.86 6.41 -5.69
C ILE A 5 -21.09 7.59 -5.04
N THR A 6 -20.12 8.17 -5.75
CA THR A 6 -19.28 9.27 -5.27
C THR A 6 -19.89 10.66 -5.40
N THR A 7 -21.01 10.85 -6.10
CA THR A 7 -21.62 12.19 -6.28
C THR A 7 -22.32 12.69 -5.01
N ASP A 8 -22.71 11.78 -4.11
CA ASP A 8 -23.65 12.11 -3.03
C ASP A 8 -22.96 12.25 -1.65
N PHE A 9 -21.63 12.07 -1.58
CA PHE A 9 -20.87 12.15 -0.33
C PHE A 9 -19.84 13.28 -0.36
N GLU A 10 -20.17 14.38 0.29
CA GLU A 10 -19.26 15.49 0.58
C GLU A 10 -18.51 15.18 1.88
N TYR A 11 -17.19 14.94 1.81
CA TYR A 11 -16.36 14.71 2.99
C TYR A 11 -15.44 15.91 3.21
N VAL A 12 -15.64 16.62 4.32
CA VAL A 12 -14.80 17.76 4.73
C VAL A 12 -13.52 17.23 5.38
N VAL A 13 -12.42 17.16 4.61
CA VAL A 13 -11.09 16.83 5.16
C VAL A 13 -10.50 18.07 5.82
N THR A 14 -10.63 18.18 7.14
CA THR A 14 -9.94 19.22 7.91
C THR A 14 -8.45 18.89 7.98
N LYS A 15 -7.61 19.69 7.30
CA LYS A 15 -6.14 19.57 7.39
C LYS A 15 -5.71 20.03 8.78
N LYS A 16 -5.26 19.09 9.62
CA LYS A 16 -4.57 19.44 10.88
C LYS A 16 -3.17 19.95 10.56
N LEU A 17 -2.80 21.10 11.13
CA LEU A 17 -1.43 21.62 11.03
C LEU A 17 -0.46 20.60 11.64
N PRO A 18 0.67 20.29 10.98
CA PRO A 18 1.66 19.40 11.56
C PRO A 18 2.21 20.02 12.86
N PRO A 19 2.40 19.23 13.93
CA PRO A 19 3.02 19.74 15.14
C PRO A 19 4.44 20.21 14.83
N ARG A 20 4.84 21.36 15.37
CA ARG A 20 6.24 21.83 15.29
C ARG A 20 7.09 20.87 16.12
N ILE A 21 7.90 20.06 15.45
CA ILE A 21 8.86 19.15 16.11
C ILE A 21 10.06 20.01 16.53
N CYS A 22 10.14 20.31 17.83
CA CYS A 22 11.22 21.09 18.43
C CYS A 22 12.41 20.19 18.80
N PHE A 23 13.03 19.52 17.83
CA PHE A 23 14.33 18.87 18.06
C PHE A 23 15.36 19.48 17.11
N GLY A 24 16.19 20.38 17.66
CA GLY A 24 17.30 21.04 16.96
C GLY A 24 17.07 22.53 16.69
N THR A 25 18.13 23.31 16.82
CA THR A 25 18.17 24.71 16.36
C THR A 25 18.21 24.73 14.83
N GLY A 26 17.42 25.61 14.19
CA GLY A 26 17.44 25.82 12.73
C GLY A 26 18.69 26.54 12.21
N LEU A 27 19.77 26.55 12.98
CA LEU A 27 21.03 27.19 12.61
C LEU A 27 21.82 26.24 11.71
N ALA A 28 22.30 26.77 10.59
CA ALA A 28 23.21 26.04 9.72
C ALA A 28 24.47 25.65 10.50
N ARG A 29 24.82 24.36 10.48
CA ARG A 29 26.09 23.88 11.05
C ARG A 29 27.12 23.88 9.95
N ASP A 30 28.25 24.53 10.20
CA ASP A 30 29.44 24.39 9.34
C ASP A 30 29.97 22.96 9.49
N VAL A 31 29.93 22.20 8.39
CA VAL A 31 30.46 20.83 8.32
C VAL A 31 31.77 20.88 7.57
N LEU A 32 32.81 20.23 8.12
CA LEU A 32 34.08 20.06 7.42
C LEU A 32 33.87 19.34 6.08
N PRO A 33 34.64 19.71 5.04
CA PRO A 33 34.52 19.08 3.73
C PRO A 33 34.83 17.58 3.80
N ILE A 34 33.91 16.77 3.26
CA ILE A 34 33.94 15.30 3.30
C ILE A 34 35.14 14.71 2.53
N LYS A 35 35.84 15.51 1.73
CA LYS A 35 37.01 15.08 0.94
C LYS A 35 38.22 15.92 1.33
N GLY A 36 39.22 15.27 1.93
CA GLY A 36 40.53 15.87 2.18
C GLY A 36 41.30 16.17 0.88
N PRO A 37 42.40 16.94 0.96
CA PRO A 37 43.19 17.30 -0.21
C PRO A 37 43.78 16.05 -0.85
N CYS A 38 43.38 15.79 -2.09
CA CYS A 38 43.93 14.72 -2.92
C CYS A 38 45.33 15.17 -3.35
N ILE A 39 46.37 14.62 -2.71
CA ILE A 39 47.77 14.90 -3.04
C ILE A 39 48.11 14.20 -4.36
N TYR A 40 47.73 14.79 -5.47
CA TYR A 40 48.33 14.50 -6.77
C TYR A 40 49.08 15.75 -7.22
N SER A 41 50.39 15.63 -7.36
CA SER A 41 51.26 16.65 -7.95
C SER A 41 50.74 17.01 -9.34
N LYS A 42 50.38 18.28 -9.56
CA LYS A 42 49.91 18.83 -10.84
C LYS A 42 50.92 18.63 -11.99
N ASN A 43 52.19 18.38 -11.68
CA ASN A 43 53.27 18.42 -12.67
C ASN A 43 53.66 17.04 -13.21
N GLY A 44 52.94 15.96 -12.87
CA GLY A 44 53.12 14.65 -13.51
C GLY A 44 54.50 13.99 -13.32
N LEU A 45 55.34 14.51 -12.42
CA LEU A 45 56.68 13.99 -12.12
C LEU A 45 56.68 12.78 -11.18
N GLY A 46 55.50 12.31 -10.75
CA GLY A 46 55.36 11.10 -9.94
C GLY A 46 55.37 9.85 -10.82
N SER A 47 56.05 8.79 -10.37
CA SER A 47 56.06 7.52 -11.09
C SER A 47 54.64 7.00 -11.29
N LYS A 48 54.25 6.68 -12.54
CA LYS A 48 52.92 6.16 -12.87
C LYS A 48 52.68 4.72 -12.39
N VAL A 49 53.66 4.11 -11.72
CA VAL A 49 53.46 2.80 -11.11
C VAL A 49 52.53 2.93 -9.90
N PRO A 50 51.61 1.97 -9.70
CA PRO A 50 50.80 1.95 -8.50
C PRO A 50 51.72 1.90 -7.27
N ARG A 51 51.44 2.75 -6.28
CA ARG A 51 52.24 2.87 -5.05
C ARG A 51 52.47 1.53 -4.35
N TRP A 52 51.50 0.62 -4.46
CA TRP A 52 51.59 -0.75 -3.96
C TRP A 52 51.63 -1.73 -5.14
N LYS A 53 52.72 -2.48 -5.25
CA LYS A 53 52.90 -3.51 -6.30
C LYS A 53 52.05 -4.76 -6.04
N THR A 54 51.78 -5.05 -4.77
CA THR A 54 50.96 -6.17 -4.30
C THR A 54 49.90 -5.64 -3.35
N LYS A 55 48.63 -5.97 -3.62
CA LYS A 55 47.54 -5.74 -2.68
C LYS A 55 47.56 -6.87 -1.65
N HIS A 56 48.01 -6.58 -0.44
CA HIS A 56 47.81 -7.50 0.67
C HIS A 56 46.37 -7.36 1.14
N GLU A 57 45.51 -8.28 0.74
CA GLU A 57 44.18 -8.43 1.32
C GLU A 57 44.34 -9.04 2.72
N TYR A 58 44.65 -8.20 3.69
CA TYR A 58 44.61 -8.60 5.09
C TYR A 58 43.14 -8.79 5.48
N GLN A 59 42.66 -10.02 5.46
CA GLN A 59 41.45 -10.38 6.18
C GLN A 59 41.83 -10.51 7.67
N PRO A 60 41.40 -9.59 8.54
CA PRO A 60 41.63 -9.77 9.96
C PRO A 60 41.01 -11.10 10.39
N PRO A 61 41.67 -11.87 11.28
CA PRO A 61 41.09 -13.09 11.82
C PRO A 61 39.74 -12.77 12.46
N ALA A 62 38.81 -13.72 12.40
CA ALA A 62 37.46 -13.56 12.94
C ALA A 62 37.56 -13.12 14.41
N ARG A 63 37.06 -11.91 14.70
CA ARG A 63 37.06 -11.37 16.06
C ARG A 63 35.99 -12.11 16.86
N GLU A 64 36.36 -12.70 17.98
CA GLU A 64 35.40 -13.29 18.91
C GLU A 64 34.38 -12.23 19.32
N VAL A 65 33.10 -12.59 19.26
CA VAL A 65 32.01 -11.69 19.64
C VAL A 65 32.15 -11.44 21.15
N PRO A 66 32.28 -10.18 21.60
CA PRO A 66 32.33 -9.90 23.02
C PRO A 66 31.05 -10.41 23.70
N PRO A 67 31.15 -10.92 24.94
CA PRO A 67 29.99 -11.43 25.66
C PRO A 67 28.93 -10.32 25.80
N GLU A 68 27.66 -10.71 25.65
CA GLU A 68 26.55 -9.79 25.82
C GLU A 68 26.58 -9.21 27.24
N LYS A 69 26.58 -7.86 27.33
CA LYS A 69 26.45 -7.21 28.63
C LYS A 69 25.06 -7.52 29.19
N PRO A 70 24.93 -7.80 30.50
CA PRO A 70 23.63 -7.98 31.10
C PRO A 70 22.80 -6.72 30.87
N ALA A 71 21.56 -6.90 30.39
CA ALA A 71 20.65 -5.78 30.19
C ALA A 71 20.40 -5.08 31.53
N GLU A 72 20.54 -3.76 31.55
CA GLU A 72 20.18 -2.96 32.72
C GLU A 72 18.69 -3.16 33.02
N GLN A 73 18.38 -3.61 34.25
CA GLN A 73 17.00 -3.76 34.67
C GLN A 73 16.40 -2.35 34.82
N ASN A 74 15.35 -2.07 34.05
CA ASN A 74 14.62 -0.82 34.17
C ASN A 74 14.06 -0.68 35.60
N CYS A 75 14.66 0.20 36.39
CA CYS A 75 14.10 0.60 37.68
C CYS A 75 12.71 1.21 37.43
N ALA A 76 11.70 0.77 38.20
CA ALA A 76 10.39 1.35 38.13
C ALA A 76 10.48 2.86 38.40
N PRO A 77 9.73 3.72 37.65
CA PRO A 77 9.71 5.14 37.94
C PRO A 77 9.32 5.36 39.40
N PHE A 78 10.07 6.23 40.08
CA PHE A 78 9.92 6.60 41.50
C PHE A 78 10.19 5.48 42.53
N ASN A 79 10.99 4.45 42.21
CA ASN A 79 11.30 3.34 43.13
C ASN A 79 10.05 2.70 43.74
N SER A 80 8.96 2.62 42.96
CA SER A 80 7.72 2.00 43.40
C SER A 80 7.94 0.50 43.64
N THR A 81 7.89 0.08 44.91
CA THR A 81 8.03 -1.32 45.34
C THR A 81 6.69 -2.08 45.31
N SER A 82 5.58 -1.38 45.06
CA SER A 82 4.28 -2.00 44.98
C SER A 82 4.15 -2.80 43.68
N LYS A 83 3.74 -4.06 43.80
CA LYS A 83 3.39 -4.88 42.64
C LYS A 83 2.28 -4.14 41.89
N ARG A 84 2.53 -3.73 40.64
CA ARG A 84 1.47 -3.20 39.78
C ARG A 84 0.34 -4.21 39.77
N LYS A 85 -0.88 -3.78 40.10
CA LYS A 85 -2.07 -4.60 39.86
C LYS A 85 -2.03 -4.95 38.38
N GLY A 86 -2.08 -6.25 38.07
CA GLY A 86 -2.11 -6.71 36.68
C GLY A 86 -3.26 -6.07 35.94
N ILE A 87 -3.14 -5.99 34.61
CA ILE A 87 -4.26 -5.62 33.74
C ILE A 87 -5.48 -6.44 34.16
N PHE A 88 -6.62 -5.78 34.36
CA PHE A 88 -7.88 -6.40 34.78
C PHE A 88 -8.10 -7.69 33.97
N LYS A 89 -8.24 -8.82 34.68
CA LYS A 89 -8.59 -10.09 34.03
C LYS A 89 -10.05 -9.99 33.57
N THR A 90 -10.34 -10.41 32.35
CA THR A 90 -11.70 -10.44 31.83
C THR A 90 -12.54 -11.43 32.65
N THR A 91 -13.43 -10.90 33.48
CA THR A 91 -14.42 -11.68 34.23
C THR A 91 -15.49 -12.20 33.27
N SER A 92 -16.07 -13.38 33.55
CA SER A 92 -17.18 -13.94 32.75
C SER A 92 -18.43 -13.06 32.74
N CYS A 93 -18.55 -12.18 33.74
CA CYS A 93 -19.61 -11.19 33.86
C CYS A 93 -18.98 -9.78 33.88
N PRO A 94 -18.68 -9.18 32.72
CA PRO A 94 -18.21 -7.80 32.66
C PRO A 94 -19.28 -6.85 33.21
N ALA A 95 -18.87 -5.78 33.89
CA ALA A 95 -19.79 -4.72 34.28
C ALA A 95 -20.46 -4.09 33.03
N PRO A 96 -21.61 -3.42 33.15
CA PRO A 96 -22.26 -2.75 32.01
C PRO A 96 -21.34 -1.78 31.24
N CYS A 97 -20.32 -1.21 31.92
CA CYS A 97 -19.30 -0.35 31.31
C CYS A 97 -18.04 -1.09 30.81
N ASP A 98 -17.88 -2.39 31.09
CA ASP A 98 -16.74 -3.22 30.66
C ASP A 98 -16.95 -3.80 29.25
N TYR A 99 -18.17 -3.70 28.69
CA TYR A 99 -18.42 -3.90 27.26
C TYR A 99 -17.86 -2.71 26.46
N CYS A 100 -16.54 -2.53 26.45
CA CYS A 100 -15.90 -1.74 25.40
C CYS A 100 -15.77 -2.67 24.18
N PRO A 101 -16.66 -2.59 23.16
CA PRO A 101 -16.40 -3.32 21.93
C PRO A 101 -15.02 -2.89 21.43
N GLU A 102 -14.13 -3.86 21.19
CA GLU A 102 -12.83 -3.57 20.59
C GLU A 102 -13.06 -2.82 19.27
N TYR A 103 -12.89 -1.50 19.28
CA TYR A 103 -13.06 -0.70 18.08
C TYR A 103 -11.86 -0.93 17.16
N ARG A 104 -11.98 -1.94 16.30
CA ARG A 104 -10.99 -2.24 15.27
C ARG A 104 -11.18 -1.27 14.10
N LYS A 105 -10.36 -0.21 14.10
CA LYS A 105 -10.28 0.74 12.98
C LYS A 105 -9.97 -0.01 11.69
N ARG A 106 -10.88 0.02 10.71
CA ARG A 106 -10.62 -0.45 9.35
C ARG A 106 -9.62 0.49 8.68
N GLN A 107 -8.49 -0.02 8.24
CA GLN A 107 -7.44 0.77 7.59
C GLN A 107 -7.38 0.45 6.09
N MET A 108 -7.15 1.49 5.28
CA MET A 108 -6.90 1.31 3.85
C MET A 108 -5.69 0.41 3.62
N LYS A 109 -5.81 -0.49 2.65
CA LYS A 109 -4.76 -1.46 2.32
C LYS A 109 -3.74 -0.81 1.38
N PHE A 110 -2.46 -0.99 1.68
CA PHE A 110 -1.37 -0.54 0.83
C PHE A 110 -0.46 -1.70 0.44
N ALA A 111 0.13 -1.61 -0.74
CA ALA A 111 1.22 -2.44 -1.19
C ALA A 111 2.54 -1.74 -0.86
N TYR A 112 3.43 -2.49 -0.20
CA TYR A 112 4.77 -2.05 0.17
C TYR A 112 5.77 -2.86 -0.65
N SER A 113 6.84 -2.20 -1.09
CA SER A 113 7.98 -2.84 -1.74
C SER A 113 9.24 -2.44 -0.96
N PHE A 114 10.25 -3.31 -0.93
CA PHE A 114 11.42 -3.18 -0.04
C PHE A 114 12.16 -1.83 -0.16
N SER A 115 12.14 -1.22 -1.34
CA SER A 115 12.75 0.09 -1.62
C SER A 115 11.81 1.06 -2.36
N GLY A 116 10.59 0.62 -2.68
CA GLY A 116 9.69 1.40 -3.54
C GLY A 116 8.68 2.22 -2.76
N LYS A 117 7.97 3.08 -3.50
CA LYS A 117 6.92 3.93 -2.94
C LYS A 117 5.77 3.08 -2.41
N LYS A 118 5.14 3.55 -1.33
CA LYS A 118 3.88 2.99 -0.83
C LYS A 118 2.78 3.23 -1.86
N VAL A 119 2.17 2.15 -2.37
CA VAL A 119 1.09 2.22 -3.37
C VAL A 119 -0.23 1.81 -2.75
N LEU A 120 -1.30 2.56 -3.01
CA LEU A 120 -2.65 2.20 -2.56
C LEU A 120 -3.13 0.94 -3.29
N LYS A 121 -3.65 -0.05 -2.55
CA LYS A 121 -4.35 -1.18 -3.18
C LYS A 121 -5.74 -0.70 -3.62
N CYS A 122 -5.92 -0.55 -4.92
CA CYS A 122 -7.21 -0.18 -5.51
C CYS A 122 -8.19 -1.35 -5.40
N ALA A 123 -9.47 -1.05 -5.16
CA ALA A 123 -10.54 -2.05 -5.09
C ALA A 123 -10.77 -2.72 -6.45
N VAL A 124 -10.73 -1.90 -7.51
CA VAL A 124 -10.93 -2.28 -8.92
C VAL A 124 -9.61 -2.14 -9.69
N GLN A 125 -9.35 -3.04 -10.63
CA GLN A 125 -8.24 -2.91 -11.57
C GLN A 125 -8.67 -2.07 -12.79
N ILE A 126 -7.89 -1.05 -13.14
CA ILE A 126 -8.18 -0.23 -14.32
C ILE A 126 -7.48 -0.81 -15.53
N LYS A 127 -8.26 -1.17 -16.56
CA LYS A 127 -7.79 -1.61 -17.86
C LYS A 127 -7.80 -0.44 -18.84
N CYS A 128 -6.65 -0.18 -19.45
CA CYS A 128 -6.45 0.89 -20.41
C CYS A 128 -6.27 0.29 -21.81
N VAL A 129 -7.35 0.26 -22.60
CA VAL A 129 -7.36 -0.26 -23.97
C VAL A 129 -8.27 0.65 -24.82
N PRO A 130 -7.90 0.94 -26.08
CA PRO A 130 -8.72 1.77 -26.98
C PRO A 130 -10.12 1.20 -27.24
N TYR A 131 -10.22 -0.12 -27.40
CA TYR A 131 -11.47 -0.84 -27.59
C TYR A 131 -11.51 -2.05 -26.66
N ASN A 132 -12.50 -2.08 -25.77
CA ASN A 132 -12.72 -3.24 -24.91
C ASN A 132 -13.63 -4.24 -25.61
N LEU A 133 -13.05 -5.40 -25.96
CA LEU A 133 -13.75 -6.51 -26.60
C LEU A 133 -14.19 -7.58 -25.58
N ASP A 134 -14.17 -7.23 -24.29
CA ASP A 134 -14.46 -8.16 -23.21
C ASP A 134 -15.96 -8.47 -23.17
N ALA A 135 -16.29 -9.69 -23.59
CA ALA A 135 -17.65 -10.22 -23.59
C ALA A 135 -17.85 -11.19 -22.41
N CYS A 136 -19.00 -11.10 -21.77
CA CYS A 136 -19.34 -11.98 -20.66
C CYS A 136 -19.53 -13.42 -21.13
N GLY A 137 -18.87 -14.38 -20.48
CA GLY A 137 -18.98 -15.80 -20.79
C GLY A 137 -20.36 -16.42 -20.54
N PHE A 138 -21.29 -15.70 -19.89
CA PHE A 138 -22.66 -16.16 -19.63
C PHE A 138 -23.69 -15.58 -20.60
N CYS A 139 -23.71 -14.25 -20.81
CA CYS A 139 -24.70 -13.58 -21.68
C CYS A 139 -24.17 -13.23 -23.08
N GLY A 140 -22.86 -13.28 -23.32
CA GLY A 140 -22.23 -12.72 -24.53
C GLY A 140 -22.27 -11.19 -24.62
N CYS A 141 -22.84 -10.51 -23.62
CA CYS A 141 -22.97 -9.06 -23.62
C CYS A 141 -21.63 -8.35 -23.34
N SER A 142 -21.42 -7.17 -23.95
CA SER A 142 -20.21 -6.37 -23.75
C SER A 142 -20.16 -5.85 -22.32
N CYS A 143 -19.20 -6.33 -21.54
CA CYS A 143 -19.10 -6.04 -20.11
C CYS A 143 -18.86 -4.55 -19.84
N SER A 144 -18.07 -3.91 -20.72
CA SER A 144 -17.73 -2.49 -20.68
C SER A 144 -18.95 -1.56 -20.59
N ALA A 145 -20.03 -1.86 -21.31
CA ALA A 145 -21.21 -0.99 -21.37
C ALA A 145 -21.99 -0.93 -20.04
N GLN A 146 -21.82 -1.93 -19.17
CA GLN A 146 -22.56 -2.05 -17.90
C GLN A 146 -21.79 -1.46 -16.70
N GLY A 147 -20.55 -1.02 -16.88
CA GLY A 147 -19.66 -0.56 -15.81
C GLY A 147 -18.70 -1.66 -15.35
N ASP A 148 -18.48 -1.75 -14.03
CA ASP A 148 -17.52 -2.72 -13.46
C ASP A 148 -17.92 -4.17 -13.76
N TYR A 149 -16.95 -4.97 -14.20
CA TYR A 149 -17.09 -6.39 -14.50
C TYR A 149 -16.02 -7.21 -13.80
N TRP A 150 -16.14 -8.54 -13.86
CA TRP A 150 -15.23 -9.48 -13.21
C TRP A 150 -14.42 -10.21 -14.26
N GLN A 151 -13.14 -10.41 -13.98
CA GLN A 151 -12.18 -11.03 -14.88
C GLN A 151 -11.37 -12.08 -14.14
N TYR A 152 -11.15 -13.21 -14.80
CA TYR A 152 -10.23 -14.26 -14.39
C TYR A 152 -9.18 -14.46 -15.48
N GLU A 153 -7.91 -14.26 -15.11
CA GLU A 153 -6.72 -14.48 -15.96
C GLU A 153 -6.81 -13.90 -17.39
N ASN A 154 -7.60 -12.84 -17.60
CA ASN A 154 -7.87 -12.25 -18.92
C ASN A 154 -8.53 -13.20 -19.93
N ARG A 155 -9.11 -14.32 -19.47
CA ARG A 155 -9.77 -15.32 -20.32
C ARG A 155 -11.27 -15.30 -20.13
N ILE A 156 -11.71 -15.24 -18.88
CA ILE A 156 -13.12 -15.37 -18.53
C ILE A 156 -13.60 -14.04 -17.96
N PHE A 157 -14.69 -13.52 -18.52
CA PHE A 157 -15.32 -12.28 -18.08
C PHE A 157 -16.76 -12.52 -17.65
N LEU A 158 -17.19 -11.81 -16.61
CA LEU A 158 -18.56 -11.88 -16.09
C LEU A 158 -19.07 -10.47 -15.77
N CYS A 159 -20.29 -10.16 -16.24
CA CYS A 159 -20.96 -8.93 -15.83
C CYS A 159 -21.33 -8.96 -14.34
N ARG A 160 -21.56 -7.78 -13.76
CA ARG A 160 -22.02 -7.62 -12.37
C ARG A 160 -23.23 -8.47 -12.00
N LYS A 161 -24.26 -8.47 -12.86
CA LYS A 161 -25.49 -9.25 -12.63
C LYS A 161 -25.22 -10.76 -12.58
N HIS A 162 -24.40 -11.25 -13.51
CA HIS A 162 -24.08 -12.68 -13.60
C HIS A 162 -23.14 -13.11 -12.48
N TYR A 163 -22.12 -12.31 -12.16
CA TYR A 163 -21.26 -12.57 -11.01
C TYR A 163 -22.08 -12.67 -9.72
N ALA A 164 -22.97 -11.71 -9.45
CA ALA A 164 -23.81 -11.72 -8.26
C ALA A 164 -24.78 -12.91 -8.22
N ARG A 165 -25.29 -13.36 -9.37
CA ARG A 165 -26.20 -14.52 -9.47
C ARG A 165 -25.47 -15.85 -9.24
N LEU A 166 -24.25 -15.97 -9.78
CA LEU A 166 -23.44 -17.18 -9.70
C LEU A 166 -22.71 -17.28 -8.34
N PHE A 167 -22.33 -16.16 -7.75
CA PHE A 167 -21.66 -16.11 -6.45
C PHE A 167 -22.67 -16.29 -5.32
N ARG A 168 -23.02 -17.55 -5.03
CA ARG A 168 -23.83 -17.91 -3.86
C ARG A 168 -22.98 -18.20 -2.63
N HIS A 169 -21.85 -18.88 -2.84
CA HIS A 169 -20.90 -19.32 -1.82
C HIS A 169 -19.48 -19.24 -2.38
N CYS A 170 -18.46 -19.24 -1.51
CA CYS A 170 -17.08 -19.01 -1.95
C CYS A 170 -16.47 -20.13 -2.78
N LEU A 171 -17.03 -21.33 -2.70
CA LEU A 171 -16.64 -22.47 -3.53
C LEU A 171 -17.30 -22.47 -4.92
N ALA A 172 -18.14 -21.46 -5.22
CA ALA A 172 -18.82 -21.39 -6.51
C ALA A 172 -17.78 -21.27 -7.64
N LYS A 173 -17.93 -22.13 -8.64
CA LYS A 173 -17.04 -22.18 -9.80
C LYS A 173 -17.78 -21.76 -11.05
N PHE A 174 -17.05 -21.15 -11.97
CA PHE A 174 -17.52 -20.88 -13.33
C PHE A 174 -16.43 -21.31 -14.31
N GLN A 175 -16.78 -22.22 -15.23
CA GLN A 175 -15.82 -22.80 -16.19
C GLN A 175 -14.54 -23.34 -15.52
N GLY A 176 -14.69 -24.00 -14.36
CA GLY A 176 -13.57 -24.55 -13.59
C GLY A 176 -12.83 -23.57 -12.66
N ALA A 177 -12.97 -22.26 -12.86
CA ALA A 177 -12.32 -21.23 -12.04
C ALA A 177 -13.18 -20.87 -10.81
N LYS A 178 -12.54 -20.64 -9.66
CA LYS A 178 -13.23 -20.20 -8.43
C LYS A 178 -13.63 -18.73 -8.54
N LEU A 179 -14.91 -18.41 -8.33
CA LEU A 179 -15.40 -17.03 -8.44
C LEU A 179 -14.79 -16.06 -7.40
N ALA A 180 -14.24 -16.57 -6.30
CA ALA A 180 -13.51 -15.77 -5.31
C ALA A 180 -12.19 -15.19 -5.85
N GLU A 181 -11.57 -15.83 -6.85
CA GLU A 181 -10.30 -15.41 -7.44
C GLU A 181 -10.48 -14.33 -8.51
N PHE A 182 -11.71 -14.12 -8.97
CA PHE A 182 -12.01 -13.11 -9.98
C PHE A 182 -11.70 -11.71 -9.46
N LYS A 183 -11.13 -10.88 -10.33
CA LYS A 183 -10.78 -9.50 -10.04
C LYS A 183 -11.82 -8.60 -10.67
N SER A 184 -12.30 -7.60 -9.93
CA SER A 184 -13.11 -6.54 -10.52
C SER A 184 -12.23 -5.66 -11.41
N VAL A 185 -12.73 -5.36 -12.60
CA VAL A 185 -12.05 -4.59 -13.64
C VAL A 185 -12.99 -3.50 -14.14
N ARG A 186 -12.41 -2.33 -14.42
CA ARG A 186 -13.07 -1.17 -15.01
C ARG A 186 -12.20 -0.62 -16.11
N ASP A 187 -12.85 -0.02 -17.09
CA ASP A 187 -12.16 0.63 -18.20
C ASP A 187 -11.68 2.03 -17.82
N CYS A 188 -10.61 2.48 -18.48
CA CYS A 188 -10.03 3.80 -18.28
C CYS A 188 -10.90 4.99 -18.74
N PHE A 189 -12.12 4.76 -19.24
CA PHE A 189 -13.01 5.78 -19.82
C PHE A 189 -13.25 6.99 -18.91
N PHE A 190 -13.27 6.77 -17.59
CA PHE A 190 -13.47 7.86 -16.63
C PHE A 190 -12.26 8.82 -16.51
N ALA A 191 -11.05 8.36 -16.86
CA ALA A 191 -9.81 9.12 -16.71
C ALA A 191 -9.40 9.80 -18.01
N HIS A 192 -9.54 9.09 -19.14
CA HIS A 192 -9.14 9.59 -20.45
C HIS A 192 -9.96 8.95 -21.57
N SER A 193 -10.09 9.67 -22.70
CA SER A 193 -10.67 9.15 -23.92
C SER A 193 -9.58 8.67 -24.87
N HIS A 194 -9.84 7.55 -25.54
CA HIS A 194 -8.94 7.02 -26.57
C HIS A 194 -9.29 7.52 -27.98
N ASN A 195 -10.51 8.05 -28.22
CA ASN A 195 -10.99 8.46 -29.54
C ASN A 195 -10.56 7.47 -30.64
N SER A 196 -10.86 6.18 -30.45
CA SER A 196 -10.52 5.10 -31.38
C SER A 196 -9.02 4.89 -31.65
N CYS A 197 -8.13 5.54 -30.90
CA CYS A 197 -6.68 5.58 -31.11
C CYS A 197 -5.89 5.09 -29.89
N LYS A 198 -4.60 4.78 -30.09
CA LYS A 198 -3.68 4.38 -29.01
C LYS A 198 -3.34 5.55 -28.08
N ALA A 199 -3.37 6.79 -28.59
CA ALA A 199 -3.19 7.99 -27.79
C ALA A 199 -4.40 8.24 -26.87
N ALA A 200 -4.16 8.83 -25.71
CA ALA A 200 -5.17 9.07 -24.69
C ALA A 200 -5.25 10.56 -24.34
N LEU A 201 -6.42 11.16 -24.52
CA LEU A 201 -6.71 12.53 -24.07
C LEU A 201 -7.24 12.49 -22.64
N LYS A 202 -6.51 13.09 -21.71
CA LYS A 202 -6.91 13.13 -20.30
C LYS A 202 -8.17 13.99 -20.14
N ILE A 203 -9.25 13.39 -19.68
CA ILE A 203 -10.50 14.08 -19.35
C ILE A 203 -10.38 14.67 -17.94
N MET A 204 -9.81 13.90 -17.00
CA MET A 204 -9.62 14.31 -15.62
C MET A 204 -8.15 14.62 -15.30
N LYS A 205 -7.95 15.51 -14.32
CA LYS A 205 -6.63 15.79 -13.75
C LYS A 205 -6.14 14.58 -12.94
N SER A 206 -4.83 14.38 -12.88
CA SER A 206 -4.22 13.27 -12.12
C SER A 206 -4.57 13.28 -10.64
N GLU A 207 -4.66 14.46 -10.03
CA GLU A 207 -5.04 14.61 -8.63
C GLU A 207 -6.45 14.12 -8.34
N ASP A 208 -7.37 14.35 -9.27
CA ASP A 208 -8.77 13.96 -9.10
C ASP A 208 -8.95 12.45 -9.34
N ILE A 209 -8.15 11.87 -10.24
CA ILE A 209 -8.03 10.41 -10.38
C ILE A 209 -7.55 9.79 -9.06
N GLU A 210 -6.49 10.33 -8.45
CA GLU A 210 -6.00 9.84 -7.16
C GLU A 210 -7.05 9.96 -6.04
N LYS A 211 -7.76 11.09 -5.98
CA LYS A 211 -8.85 11.28 -5.01
C LYS A 211 -9.97 10.25 -5.22
N LYS A 212 -10.37 10.00 -6.47
CA LYS A 212 -11.39 8.99 -6.80
C LYS A 212 -10.93 7.59 -6.37
N LEU A 213 -9.70 7.20 -6.69
CA LEU A 213 -9.12 5.92 -6.27
C LEU A 213 -9.05 5.77 -4.75
N ARG A 214 -8.69 6.84 -4.02
CA ARG A 214 -8.67 6.84 -2.55
C ARG A 214 -10.07 6.69 -1.96
N LYS A 215 -11.08 7.40 -2.50
CA LYS A 215 -12.47 7.26 -2.09
C LYS A 215 -12.98 5.83 -2.30
N GLU A 216 -12.70 5.25 -3.46
CA GLU A 216 -13.09 3.87 -3.77
C GLU A 216 -12.42 2.86 -2.84
N ALA A 217 -11.11 2.99 -2.57
CA ALA A 217 -10.40 2.11 -1.64
C ALA A 217 -10.91 2.24 -0.19
N TYR A 218 -11.38 3.43 0.21
CA TYR A 218 -12.02 3.63 1.51
C TYR A 218 -13.39 2.96 1.56
N LEU A 219 -14.22 3.12 0.53
CA LEU A 219 -15.54 2.51 0.45
C LEU A 219 -15.48 0.98 0.43
N ASP A 220 -14.47 0.39 -0.21
CA ASP A 220 -14.24 -1.08 -0.22
C ASP A 220 -14.01 -1.66 1.19
N LEU A 221 -13.58 -0.85 2.16
CA LEU A 221 -13.48 -1.30 3.55
C LEU A 221 -14.84 -1.63 4.16
N TYR A 222 -15.89 -0.93 3.74
CA TYR A 222 -17.25 -1.06 4.28
C TYR A 222 -18.14 -1.91 3.38
N PHE A 223 -18.00 -1.70 2.07
CA PHE A 223 -18.76 -2.37 1.02
C PHE A 223 -17.78 -3.10 0.09
N PRO A 224 -17.21 -4.23 0.54
CA PRO A 224 -16.20 -4.93 -0.23
C PRO A 224 -16.80 -5.41 -1.55
N GLN A 225 -16.18 -5.04 -2.67
CA GLN A 225 -16.64 -5.49 -3.98
C GLN A 225 -16.43 -7.00 -4.15
N ARG A 226 -15.41 -7.54 -3.49
CA ARG A 226 -15.15 -8.97 -3.41
C ARG A 226 -15.84 -9.52 -2.17
N ARG A 227 -16.75 -10.46 -2.40
CA ARG A 227 -17.33 -11.24 -1.30
C ARG A 227 -16.32 -12.28 -0.88
N PHE A 228 -15.68 -12.05 0.25
CA PHE A 228 -14.93 -13.09 0.95
C PHE A 228 -15.89 -13.81 1.89
N CYS A 229 -15.80 -15.13 1.96
CA CYS A 229 -16.32 -15.83 3.12
C CYS A 229 -15.27 -15.58 4.18
N ASN A 230 -15.64 -14.78 5.18
CA ASN A 230 -14.93 -14.87 6.44
C ASN A 230 -15.23 -16.27 6.96
N GLU A 231 -14.19 -17.04 7.26
CA GLU A 231 -14.32 -18.25 8.09
C GLU A 231 -14.97 -17.90 9.43
#